data_AF-A0A6V8LIZ7-F1
#
_entry.id   AF-A0A6V8LIZ7-F1
#
_cell.length_a   1.000
_cell.length_b   1.000
_cell.length_c   1.000
_cell.angle_alpha   90.00
_cell.angle_beta   90.00
_cell.angle_gamma   90.00
#
_symmetry.space_group_name_H-M   'P 1'
#
loop_
_entity.id
_entity.type
_entity.pdbx_description
1 polymer ?
#
loop_
_entity_poly.entity_id
_entity_poly.type
_entity_poly.pdbx_seq_one_letter_code
_entity_poly.pdbx_strand_id
1 'polypeptide(L)'
;MRVGGAVLKREENERVTRTGPGTPLGRLMRAYWQPAALVSEMPADRPVKPVRLLGEDLVLFRTDDGGWALVGRFCAHRGVDLAYARHEDGGLRCLYHGWLYGPDGRCREQPAEPPHSRFAEKVRIPSYPCVERNGIVFAYLGEGDPPPFPAYDCFGAPDEYTFAFKGCGTATGSKGWRAASTPATSRSCTGSSTRTRATRTGSSSARSWRAPGRSCPSWSATRTGRTSRWRPRRTGCGCTRCGG
;
A
#
# COMPACT_ATOMS: atom_id res chain seq x y z
N MET A 1 1.78 -2.75 -45.27
CA MET A 1 2.76 -3.62 -44.59
C MET A 1 2.25 -3.92 -43.18
N ARG A 2 1.89 -5.17 -42.87
CA ARG A 2 1.58 -5.55 -41.48
C ARG A 2 2.90 -5.70 -40.75
N VAL A 3 3.14 -4.86 -39.75
CA VAL A 3 4.20 -5.11 -38.77
C VAL A 3 3.76 -6.34 -37.98
N GLY A 4 4.19 -7.52 -38.42
CA GLY A 4 4.03 -8.75 -37.65
C GLY A 4 4.89 -8.64 -36.41
N GLY A 5 4.33 -8.13 -35.31
CA GLY A 5 5.02 -8.07 -34.03
C GLY A 5 5.39 -9.50 -33.63
N ALA A 6 6.69 -9.80 -33.62
CA ALA A 6 7.17 -11.11 -33.18
C ALA A 6 6.71 -11.32 -31.73
N VAL A 7 5.84 -12.31 -31.52
CA VAL A 7 5.41 -12.73 -30.19
C VAL A 7 6.61 -13.42 -29.53
N LEU A 8 7.07 -12.89 -28.40
CA LEU A 8 8.17 -13.48 -27.63
C LEU A 8 7.88 -14.94 -27.32
N LYS A 9 8.93 -15.80 -27.32
CA LYS A 9 8.78 -17.16 -26.83
C LYS A 9 8.36 -17.12 -25.36
N ARG A 10 7.64 -18.14 -24.89
CA ARG A 10 7.13 -18.20 -23.52
C ARG A 10 8.23 -18.00 -22.48
N GLU A 11 9.36 -18.68 -22.64
CA GLU A 11 10.51 -18.59 -21.74
C GLU A 11 11.10 -17.17 -21.69
N GLU A 12 11.28 -16.54 -22.85
CA GLU A 12 11.76 -15.16 -22.95
C GLU A 12 10.78 -14.19 -22.28
N ASN A 13 9.49 -14.37 -22.51
CA ASN A 13 8.44 -13.59 -21.86
C ASN A 13 8.46 -13.77 -20.34
N GLU A 14 8.60 -15.00 -19.83
CA GLU A 14 8.70 -15.27 -18.39
C GLU A 14 9.94 -14.60 -17.78
N ARG A 15 11.10 -14.67 -18.46
CA ARG A 15 12.35 -14.03 -18.05
C ARG A 15 12.21 -12.51 -17.88
N VAL A 16 11.42 -11.85 -18.73
CA VAL A 16 11.24 -10.37 -18.73
C VAL A 16 9.92 -9.89 -18.11
N THR A 17 9.13 -10.78 -17.50
CA THR A 17 7.85 -10.38 -16.87
C THR A 17 7.70 -10.85 -15.43
N ARG A 18 8.42 -11.88 -15.00
CA ARG A 18 8.39 -12.36 -13.62
C ARG A 18 9.33 -11.50 -12.77
N THR A 19 8.79 -10.88 -11.73
CA THR A 19 9.53 -9.96 -10.85
C THR A 19 9.71 -10.47 -9.42
N GLY A 20 9.27 -11.72 -9.15
CA GLY A 20 9.38 -12.36 -7.84
C GLY A 20 10.83 -12.59 -7.39
N PRO A 21 11.06 -12.95 -6.12
CA PRO A 21 12.37 -13.39 -5.64
C PRO A 21 12.99 -14.46 -6.54
N GLY A 22 14.32 -14.40 -6.73
CA GLY A 22 15.08 -15.37 -7.54
C GLY A 22 14.95 -15.22 -9.07
N THR A 23 14.01 -14.41 -9.56
CA THR A 23 13.82 -14.21 -11.01
C THR A 23 14.80 -13.20 -11.61
N PRO A 24 15.20 -13.33 -12.89
CA PRO A 24 16.16 -12.39 -13.51
C PRO A 24 15.70 -10.93 -13.49
N LEU A 25 14.45 -10.65 -13.90
CA LEU A 25 13.90 -9.30 -13.82
C LEU A 25 13.67 -8.87 -12.36
N GLY A 26 13.27 -9.78 -11.47
CA GLY A 26 13.16 -9.49 -10.03
C GLY A 26 14.48 -8.96 -9.45
N ARG A 27 15.61 -9.63 -9.73
CA ARG A 27 16.94 -9.17 -9.32
C ARG A 27 17.27 -7.78 -9.87
N LEU A 28 16.99 -7.56 -11.15
CA LEU A 28 17.21 -6.24 -11.77
C LEU A 28 16.37 -5.14 -11.11
N MET A 29 15.07 -5.36 -10.92
CA MET A 29 14.17 -4.36 -10.32
C MET A 29 14.56 -4.03 -8.88
N ARG A 30 15.00 -5.01 -8.10
CA ARG A 30 15.41 -4.85 -6.70
C ARG A 30 16.63 -3.95 -6.52
N ALA A 31 17.49 -3.86 -7.54
CA ALA A 31 18.63 -2.95 -7.54
C ALA A 31 18.23 -1.45 -7.61
N TYR A 32 16.93 -1.13 -7.69
CA TYR A 32 16.41 0.24 -7.70
C TYR A 32 15.46 0.47 -6.54
N TRP A 33 15.40 1.72 -6.08
CA TRP A 33 14.39 2.21 -5.14
C TRP A 33 12.97 2.01 -5.69
N GLN A 34 12.15 1.28 -4.94
CA GLN A 34 10.78 0.92 -5.32
C GLN A 34 9.76 1.73 -4.52
N PRO A 35 8.72 2.31 -5.14
CA PRO A 35 7.63 2.94 -4.39
C PRO A 35 6.80 1.87 -3.67
N ALA A 36 6.80 1.89 -2.34
CA ALA A 36 6.13 0.89 -1.50
C ALA A 36 4.69 1.30 -1.14
N ALA A 37 4.50 2.54 -0.70
CA ALA A 37 3.19 3.06 -0.30
C ALA A 37 3.15 4.59 -0.36
N LEU A 38 1.95 5.16 -0.37
CA LEU A 38 1.78 6.57 -0.05
C LEU A 38 1.69 6.75 1.47
N VAL A 39 2.27 7.81 1.98
CA VAL A 39 2.15 8.20 3.39
C VAL A 39 0.69 8.43 3.77
N SER A 40 -0.10 9.02 2.86
CA SER A 40 -1.52 9.29 3.05
C SER A 40 -2.40 8.04 3.14
N GLU A 41 -1.90 6.88 2.75
CA GLU A 41 -2.63 5.61 2.91
C GLU A 41 -2.37 4.93 4.26
N MET A 42 -1.49 5.48 5.10
CA MET A 42 -1.16 4.89 6.40
C MET A 42 -2.25 5.21 7.43
N PRO A 43 -2.71 4.24 8.23
CA PRO A 43 -3.68 4.53 9.29
C PRO A 43 -3.06 5.46 10.34
N ALA A 44 -3.81 6.47 10.75
CA ALA A 44 -3.32 7.52 11.64
C ALA A 44 -3.08 7.04 13.08
N ASP A 45 -3.91 6.10 13.56
CA ASP A 45 -3.87 5.51 14.89
C ASP A 45 -2.82 4.41 15.00
N ARG A 46 -2.69 3.60 13.95
CA ARG A 46 -1.74 2.49 13.87
C ARG A 46 -1.07 2.51 12.50
N PRO A 47 0.08 3.20 12.35
CA PRO A 47 0.75 3.39 11.07
C PRO A 47 1.46 2.11 10.62
N VAL A 48 0.68 1.05 10.38
CA VAL A 48 1.10 -0.29 9.97
C VAL A 48 0.24 -0.71 8.80
N LYS A 49 0.87 -1.12 7.70
CA LYS A 49 0.19 -1.45 6.45
C LYS A 49 0.81 -2.67 5.76
N PRO A 50 0.00 -3.67 5.35
CA PRO A 50 0.51 -4.73 4.48
C PRO A 50 0.85 -4.17 3.09
N VAL A 51 2.00 -4.58 2.56
CA VAL A 51 2.52 -4.17 1.25
C VAL A 51 2.89 -5.44 0.47
N ARG A 52 2.42 -5.55 -0.77
CA ARG A 52 2.89 -6.56 -1.72
C ARG A 52 3.78 -5.86 -2.75
N LEU A 53 5.06 -6.17 -2.75
CA LEU A 53 6.04 -5.51 -3.63
C LEU A 53 6.98 -6.55 -4.24
N LEU A 54 7.15 -6.50 -5.57
CA LEU A 54 8.00 -7.42 -6.33
C LEU A 54 7.79 -8.91 -5.95
N GLY A 55 6.54 -9.30 -5.72
CA GLY A 55 6.14 -10.67 -5.38
C GLY A 55 6.22 -11.04 -3.89
N GLU A 56 6.76 -10.18 -3.02
CA GLU A 56 6.89 -10.42 -1.59
C GLU A 56 5.79 -9.78 -0.75
N ASP A 57 5.31 -10.53 0.24
CA ASP A 57 4.44 -10.04 1.30
C ASP A 57 5.27 -9.38 2.41
N LEU A 58 5.07 -8.07 2.58
CA LEU A 58 5.79 -7.23 3.50
C LEU A 58 4.80 -6.45 4.38
N VAL A 59 5.32 -5.86 5.45
CA VAL A 59 4.58 -4.90 6.29
C VAL A 59 5.42 -3.64 6.44
N LEU A 60 4.80 -2.50 6.10
CA LEU A 60 5.38 -1.18 6.28
C LEU A 60 4.86 -0.61 7.60
N PHE A 61 5.75 -0.07 8.41
CA PHE A 61 5.35 0.66 9.61
C PHE A 61 6.21 1.88 9.86
N ARG A 62 5.67 2.83 10.64
CA ARG A 62 6.38 4.04 11.06
C ARG A 62 7.24 3.75 12.28
N THR A 63 8.49 4.14 12.27
CA THR A 63 9.41 3.93 13.40
C THR A 63 9.33 5.08 14.41
N ASP A 64 9.81 4.86 15.64
CA ASP A 64 9.78 5.85 16.72
C ASP A 64 10.64 7.09 16.44
N ASP A 65 11.67 6.95 15.60
CA ASP A 65 12.49 8.07 15.09
C ASP A 65 11.78 8.89 14.00
N GLY A 66 10.52 8.56 13.68
CA GLY A 66 9.69 9.26 12.70
C GLY A 66 9.87 8.77 11.26
N GLY A 67 10.80 7.84 11.02
CA GLY A 67 11.07 7.22 9.72
C GLY A 67 10.12 6.08 9.36
N TRP A 68 10.57 5.21 8.45
CA TRP A 68 9.80 4.07 7.95
C TRP A 68 10.63 2.80 7.93
N ALA A 69 10.00 1.67 8.20
CA ALA A 69 10.60 0.35 8.07
C ALA A 69 9.69 -0.59 7.30
N LEU A 70 10.27 -1.30 6.33
CA LEU A 70 9.59 -2.33 5.56
C LEU A 70 10.21 -3.68 5.91
N VAL A 71 9.42 -4.55 6.55
CA VAL A 71 9.90 -5.86 7.02
C VAL A 71 9.03 -6.99 6.47
N GLY A 72 9.51 -8.24 6.60
CA GLY A 72 8.77 -9.44 6.24
C GLY A 72 7.41 -9.48 6.93
N ARG A 73 6.35 -9.85 6.20
CA ARG A 73 4.99 -9.87 6.76
C ARG A 73 4.77 -10.97 7.80
N PHE A 74 5.50 -12.07 7.71
CA PHE A 74 5.22 -13.26 8.51
C PHE A 74 6.24 -13.45 9.63
N CYS A 75 5.74 -13.67 10.84
CA CYS A 75 6.55 -13.94 12.02
C CYS A 75 7.38 -15.22 11.83
N ALA A 76 8.70 -15.15 12.08
CA ALA A 76 9.62 -16.27 11.95
C ALA A 76 9.31 -17.46 12.87
N HIS A 77 8.50 -17.26 13.92
CA HIS A 77 8.11 -18.34 14.84
C HIS A 77 7.11 -19.31 14.18
N ARG A 78 5.91 -18.84 13.80
CA ARG A 78 4.82 -19.69 13.26
C ARG A 78 4.07 -19.07 12.07
N GLY A 79 4.68 -18.09 11.39
CA GLY A 79 4.12 -17.51 10.18
C GLY A 79 2.90 -16.61 10.38
N VAL A 80 2.65 -16.12 11.59
CA VAL A 80 1.53 -15.20 11.86
C VAL A 80 1.76 -13.87 11.17
N ASP A 81 0.69 -13.33 10.60
CA ASP A 81 0.69 -12.07 9.85
C ASP A 81 0.90 -10.85 10.77
N LEU A 82 2.06 -10.21 10.61
CA LEU A 82 2.47 -9.02 11.34
C LEU A 82 1.74 -7.74 10.88
N ALA A 83 0.96 -7.77 9.80
CA ALA A 83 0.07 -6.66 9.46
C ALA A 83 -0.97 -6.37 10.55
N TYR A 84 -1.27 -7.36 11.40
CA TYR A 84 -2.14 -7.25 12.56
C TYR A 84 -1.38 -7.09 13.88
N ALA A 85 -0.05 -7.04 13.85
CA ALA A 85 0.76 -6.83 15.04
C ALA A 85 0.39 -5.52 15.76
N ARG A 86 0.63 -5.50 17.07
CA ARG A 86 0.65 -4.24 17.82
C ARG A 86 1.90 -3.46 17.43
N HIS A 87 1.72 -2.15 17.27
CA HIS A 87 2.80 -1.22 17.01
C HIS A 87 3.25 -0.64 18.35
N GLU A 88 4.42 -1.04 18.82
CA GLU A 88 4.95 -0.69 20.14
C GLU A 88 6.48 -0.80 20.14
N ASP A 89 7.15 -0.05 21.01
CA ASP A 89 8.60 -0.07 21.22
C ASP A 89 9.42 0.07 19.91
N GLY A 90 8.94 0.91 19.00
CA GLY A 90 9.54 1.16 17.69
C GLY A 90 9.54 -0.06 16.76
N GLY A 91 8.62 -1.01 16.99
CA GLY A 91 8.56 -2.27 16.26
C GLY A 91 7.16 -2.87 16.19
N LEU A 92 7.12 -4.13 15.77
CA LEU A 92 5.89 -4.90 15.61
C LEU A 92 5.88 -6.08 16.57
N ARG A 93 4.97 -6.03 17.57
CA ARG A 93 4.75 -7.15 18.49
C ARG A 93 3.73 -8.12 17.92
N CYS A 94 4.19 -9.34 17.64
CA CYS A 94 3.35 -10.42 17.16
C CYS A 94 2.26 -10.76 18.18
N LEU A 95 1.00 -10.79 17.73
CA LEU A 95 -0.16 -11.08 18.58
C LEU A 95 -0.20 -12.52 19.12
N TYR A 96 0.64 -13.43 18.62
CA TYR A 96 0.58 -14.82 19.03
C TYR A 96 1.36 -15.08 20.32
N HIS A 97 2.68 -15.03 20.27
CA HIS A 97 3.55 -15.30 21.43
C HIS A 97 4.36 -14.06 21.84
N GLY A 98 3.95 -12.87 21.39
CA GLY A 98 4.53 -11.60 21.84
C GLY A 98 5.94 -11.30 21.32
N TRP A 99 6.42 -12.01 20.29
CA TRP A 99 7.74 -11.72 19.70
C TRP A 99 7.74 -10.32 19.09
N LEU A 100 8.70 -9.49 19.50
CA LEU A 100 8.86 -8.12 19.02
C LEU A 100 9.91 -8.08 17.91
N TYR A 101 9.56 -7.51 16.77
CA TYR A 101 10.48 -7.28 15.65
C TYR A 101 10.77 -5.80 15.49
N GLY A 102 12.06 -5.45 15.39
CA GLY A 102 12.51 -4.09 15.12
C GLY A 102 12.46 -3.71 13.63
N PRO A 103 12.81 -2.45 13.29
CA PRO A 103 12.85 -1.96 11.92
C PRO A 103 13.95 -2.61 11.07
N ASP A 104 14.98 -3.14 11.73
CA ASP A 104 16.05 -3.93 11.11
C ASP A 104 15.66 -5.41 10.91
N GLY A 105 14.43 -5.79 11.23
CA GLY A 105 13.92 -7.15 11.12
C GLY A 105 14.45 -8.10 12.21
N ARG A 106 15.24 -7.63 13.18
CA ARG A 106 15.72 -8.47 14.28
C ARG A 106 14.61 -8.70 15.29
N CYS A 107 14.55 -9.91 15.83
CA CYS A 107 13.73 -10.19 17.00
C CYS A 107 14.41 -9.58 18.23
N ARG A 108 13.73 -8.66 18.90
CA ARG A 108 14.23 -7.96 20.08
C ARG A 108 13.82 -8.65 21.37
N GLU A 109 12.62 -9.24 21.39
CA GLU A 109 12.06 -9.86 22.58
C GLU A 109 11.30 -11.14 22.27
N GLN A 110 11.38 -12.09 23.19
CA GLN A 110 10.67 -13.37 23.16
C GLN A 110 10.11 -13.64 24.57
N PRO A 111 8.92 -13.12 24.91
CA PRO A 111 8.42 -13.13 26.30
C PRO A 111 8.28 -14.51 26.95
N ALA A 112 8.09 -15.56 26.15
CA ALA A 112 7.96 -16.94 26.62
C ALA A 112 9.29 -17.68 26.75
N GLU A 113 10.40 -17.09 26.32
CA GLU A 113 11.73 -17.67 26.46
C GLU A 113 12.36 -17.29 27.81
N PRO A 114 13.24 -18.13 28.36
CA PRO A 114 13.96 -17.80 29.58
C PRO A 114 14.72 -16.47 29.47
N PRO A 115 14.80 -15.63 30.53
CA PRO A 115 15.44 -14.32 30.47
C PRO A 115 16.91 -14.32 30.01
N HIS A 116 17.60 -15.44 30.16
CA HIS A 116 19.01 -15.61 29.75
C HIS A 116 19.16 -16.21 28.34
N SER A 117 18.06 -16.49 27.65
CA SER A 117 18.09 -17.01 26.29
C SER A 117 18.57 -15.94 25.31
N ARG A 118 19.61 -16.26 24.53
CA ARG A 118 20.10 -15.43 23.43
C ARG A 118 19.50 -15.82 22.09
N PHE A 119 18.39 -16.57 22.09
CA PHE A 119 17.79 -17.07 20.86
C PHE A 119 17.28 -15.94 19.95
N ALA A 120 16.73 -14.87 20.53
CA ALA A 120 16.28 -13.68 19.80
C ALA A 120 17.36 -13.08 18.88
N GLU A 121 18.64 -13.09 19.31
CA GLU A 121 19.77 -12.54 18.55
C GLU A 121 19.99 -13.23 17.19
N LYS A 122 19.56 -14.49 17.08
CA LYS A 122 19.69 -15.32 15.88
C LYS A 122 18.47 -15.22 14.96
N VAL A 123 17.36 -14.67 15.45
CA VAL A 123 16.10 -14.59 14.71
C VAL A 123 16.03 -13.27 13.95
N ARG A 124 15.87 -13.37 12.63
CA ARG A 124 15.64 -12.23 11.75
C ARG A 124 14.57 -12.54 10.73
N ILE A 125 13.74 -11.55 10.44
CA ILE A 125 12.89 -11.50 9.25
C ILE A 125 13.54 -10.58 8.21
N PRO A 126 13.18 -10.69 6.92
CA PRO A 126 13.63 -9.73 5.91
C PRO A 126 13.32 -8.30 6.35
N SER A 127 14.23 -7.37 6.07
CA SER A 127 14.06 -5.94 6.32
C SER A 127 14.71 -5.16 5.18
N TYR A 128 14.10 -4.03 4.84
CA TYR A 128 14.50 -3.22 3.70
C TYR A 128 14.55 -1.75 4.13
N PRO A 129 15.64 -1.03 3.81
CA PRO A 129 15.75 0.39 4.13
C PRO A 129 14.72 1.20 3.33
N CYS A 130 14.16 2.22 3.98
CA CYS A 130 13.14 3.07 3.42
C CYS A 130 13.54 4.54 3.43
N VAL A 131 13.04 5.29 2.46
CA VAL A 131 13.17 6.75 2.37
C VAL A 131 11.84 7.34 1.96
N GLU A 132 11.39 8.37 2.68
CA GLU A 132 10.22 9.16 2.29
C GLU A 132 10.63 10.31 1.37
N ARG A 133 9.97 10.45 0.22
CA ARG A 133 10.08 11.60 -0.67
C ARG A 133 8.71 11.96 -1.25
N ASN A 134 8.31 13.22 -1.11
CA ASN A 134 7.11 13.80 -1.71
C ASN A 134 5.84 12.97 -1.46
N GLY A 135 5.65 12.54 -0.21
CA GLY A 135 4.51 11.73 0.22
C GLY A 135 4.52 10.26 -0.21
N ILE A 136 5.62 9.77 -0.79
CA ILE A 136 5.83 8.37 -1.18
C ILE A 136 6.93 7.77 -0.31
N VAL A 137 6.66 6.59 0.25
CA VAL A 137 7.68 5.77 0.90
C VAL A 137 8.32 4.87 -0.15
N PHE A 138 9.61 5.05 -0.39
CA PHE A 138 10.44 4.20 -1.23
C PHE A 138 11.18 3.19 -0.39
N ALA A 139 11.34 1.97 -0.90
CA ALA A 139 12.11 0.91 -0.27
C ALA A 139 13.13 0.33 -1.25
N TYR A 140 14.33 0.02 -0.76
CA TYR A 140 15.35 -0.67 -1.55
C TYR A 140 15.38 -2.15 -1.17
N LEU A 141 15.05 -3.01 -2.14
CA LEU A 141 14.90 -4.46 -1.95
C LEU A 141 16.12 -5.25 -2.50
N GLY A 142 17.18 -4.52 -2.85
CA GLY A 142 18.41 -5.08 -3.40
C GLY A 142 19.35 -5.62 -2.32
N GLU A 143 20.43 -6.24 -2.77
CA GLU A 143 21.49 -6.72 -1.90
C GLU A 143 22.50 -5.60 -1.61
N GLY A 144 23.13 -5.66 -0.45
CA GLY A 144 24.16 -4.69 -0.03
C GLY A 144 23.60 -3.32 0.33
N ASP A 145 24.47 -2.32 0.30
CA ASP A 145 24.10 -0.94 0.60
C ASP A 145 23.27 -0.35 -0.54
N PRO A 146 22.20 0.40 -0.22
CA PRO A 146 21.38 1.04 -1.24
C PRO A 146 22.19 2.08 -2.01
N PRO A 147 21.97 2.21 -3.33
CA PRO A 147 22.54 3.32 -4.09
C PRO A 147 21.92 4.64 -3.60
N PRO A 148 22.59 5.79 -3.86
CA PRO A 148 22.00 7.10 -3.61
C PRO A 148 20.60 7.22 -4.21
N PHE A 149 19.70 7.89 -3.49
CA PHE A 149 18.36 8.12 -4.00
C PHE A 149 18.42 8.96 -5.30
N PRO A 150 17.67 8.62 -6.35
CA PRO A 150 17.75 9.33 -7.63
C PRO A 150 17.44 10.83 -7.50
N ALA A 151 18.32 11.67 -8.04
CA ALA A 151 18.17 13.12 -8.06
C ALA A 151 17.35 13.59 -9.27
N TYR A 152 16.10 13.14 -9.38
CA TYR A 152 15.16 13.66 -10.38
C TYR A 152 14.55 14.98 -9.89
N ASP A 153 14.34 15.94 -10.78
CA ASP A 153 13.78 17.27 -10.44
C ASP A 153 12.46 17.17 -9.67
N CYS A 154 11.62 16.19 -10.03
CA CYS A 154 10.35 15.94 -9.35
C CYS A 154 10.48 15.51 -7.89
N PHE A 155 11.67 15.08 -7.43
CA PHE A 155 11.98 14.75 -6.04
C PHE A 155 12.70 15.86 -5.29
N GLY A 156 13.22 16.88 -5.99
CA GLY A 156 13.79 18.10 -5.39
C GLY A 156 12.82 19.27 -5.34
N ALA A 157 11.72 19.22 -6.10
CA ALA A 157 10.71 20.26 -6.11
C ALA A 157 9.98 20.37 -4.74
N PRO A 158 9.66 21.59 -4.27
CA PRO A 158 8.89 21.81 -3.05
C PRO A 158 7.53 21.10 -3.06
N ASP A 159 7.02 20.77 -1.87
CA ASP A 159 5.73 20.08 -1.67
C ASP A 159 4.55 20.81 -2.35
N GLU A 160 4.60 22.13 -2.46
CA GLU A 160 3.57 22.95 -3.14
C GLU A 160 3.40 22.61 -4.62
N TYR A 161 4.44 22.07 -5.26
CA TYR A 161 4.46 21.70 -6.67
C TYR A 161 4.44 20.19 -6.90
N THR A 162 4.38 19.40 -5.83
CA THR A 162 4.41 17.94 -5.93
C THR A 162 3.15 17.32 -5.35
N PHE A 163 2.65 16.28 -6.00
CA PHE A 163 1.56 15.49 -5.46
C PHE A 163 1.79 14.03 -5.82
N ALA A 164 1.48 13.15 -4.88
CA ALA A 164 1.57 11.71 -5.09
C ALA A 164 0.17 11.11 -5.14
N PHE A 165 -0.05 10.25 -6.14
CA PHE A 165 -1.26 9.47 -6.26
C PHE A 165 -0.91 8.04 -6.67
N LYS A 166 -1.77 7.10 -6.29
CA LYS A 166 -1.58 5.68 -6.60
C LYS A 166 -2.77 5.19 -7.42
N GLY A 167 -2.49 4.74 -8.63
CA GLY A 167 -3.45 4.02 -9.48
C GLY A 167 -3.21 2.52 -9.41
N CYS A 168 -4.26 1.72 -9.29
CA CYS A 168 -4.17 0.26 -9.44
C CYS A 168 -4.64 -0.12 -10.86
N GLY A 169 -3.77 -0.79 -11.61
CA GLY A 169 -4.09 -1.35 -12.93
C GLY A 169 -3.90 -2.86 -12.94
N THR A 170 -4.63 -3.58 -13.79
CA THR A 170 -4.62 -5.06 -13.85
C THR A 170 -3.52 -5.65 -14.73
N ALA A 171 -2.58 -4.83 -15.22
CA ALA A 171 -1.52 -5.26 -16.14
C ALA A 171 -0.25 -5.72 -15.39
N THR A 172 0.41 -6.77 -15.91
CA THR A 172 1.73 -7.23 -15.42
C THR A 172 2.78 -6.12 -15.54
N GLY A 173 3.66 -5.99 -14.54
CA GLY A 173 4.53 -4.81 -14.31
C GLY A 173 5.12 -4.11 -15.54
N SER A 174 5.75 -4.84 -16.47
CA SER A 174 6.35 -4.24 -17.69
C SER A 174 5.32 -3.64 -18.65
N LYS A 175 4.12 -4.21 -18.73
CA LYS A 175 2.97 -3.67 -19.48
C LYS A 175 2.35 -2.48 -18.74
N GLY A 176 2.31 -2.53 -17.40
CA GLY A 176 1.90 -1.41 -16.56
C GLY A 176 2.79 -0.19 -16.71
N TRP A 177 4.12 -0.38 -16.76
CA TRP A 177 5.07 0.71 -16.95
C TRP A 177 4.90 1.39 -18.31
N ARG A 178 4.74 0.62 -19.40
CA ARG A 178 4.41 1.17 -20.73
C ARG A 178 3.07 1.90 -20.74
N ALA A 179 2.05 1.39 -20.06
CA ALA A 179 0.74 2.03 -19.97
C ALA A 179 0.78 3.36 -19.18
N ALA A 180 1.61 3.44 -18.14
CA ALA A 180 1.81 4.64 -17.33
C ALA A 180 2.65 5.72 -18.02
N SER A 181 3.52 5.33 -18.95
CA SER A 181 4.39 6.24 -19.72
C SER A 181 3.82 6.62 -21.10
N THR A 182 2.68 6.06 -21.50
CA THR A 182 1.99 6.44 -22.75
C THR A 182 0.97 7.55 -22.46
N PRO A 183 1.08 8.76 -23.07
CA PRO A 183 0.14 9.86 -22.82
C PRO A 183 -1.30 9.55 -23.28
N ALA A 184 -1.50 8.52 -24.09
CA ALA A 184 -2.80 8.14 -24.65
C ALA A 184 -3.76 7.45 -23.65
N THR A 185 -3.25 6.83 -22.58
CA THR A 185 -4.10 6.15 -21.58
C THR A 185 -4.88 7.14 -20.70
N SER A 186 -4.48 8.42 -20.69
CA SER A 186 -5.29 9.50 -20.09
C SER A 186 -6.59 9.73 -20.88
N ARG A 187 -6.55 9.63 -22.22
CA ARG A 187 -7.69 9.97 -23.08
C ARG A 187 -8.84 8.97 -23.02
N SER A 188 -8.61 7.69 -22.71
CA SER A 188 -9.69 6.71 -22.59
C SER A 188 -10.41 6.76 -21.23
N CYS A 189 -9.81 7.38 -20.21
CA CYS A 189 -10.44 7.59 -18.90
C CYS A 189 -10.99 9.01 -18.73
N THR A 190 -10.47 10.00 -19.48
CA THR A 190 -11.10 11.32 -19.60
C THR A 190 -12.07 11.33 -20.77
N GLY A 191 -13.28 10.79 -20.57
CA GLY A 191 -14.43 11.27 -21.32
C GLY A 191 -14.53 12.78 -21.09
N SER A 192 -14.08 13.55 -22.08
CA SER A 192 -14.08 15.00 -22.06
C SER A 192 -15.51 15.51 -22.00
N SER A 193 -15.97 15.84 -20.79
CA SER A 193 -17.08 16.78 -20.61
C SER A 193 -16.48 18.12 -20.20
N THR A 194 -16.17 18.95 -21.20
CA THR A 194 -16.02 20.39 -21.02
C THR A 194 -17.34 20.91 -20.49
N ARG A 195 -17.43 21.12 -19.17
CA ARG A 195 -18.58 21.80 -18.56
C ARG A 195 -18.22 23.27 -18.40
N THR A 196 -18.59 24.08 -19.39
CA THR A 196 -18.64 25.54 -19.30
C THR A 196 -19.51 25.93 -18.11
N ARG A 197 -19.01 26.84 -17.26
CA ARG A 197 -19.69 27.29 -16.04
C ARG A 197 -20.97 28.04 -16.40
N ALA A 198 -22.12 27.38 -16.32
CA ALA A 198 -23.43 28.01 -16.35
C ALA A 198 -23.90 28.35 -14.93
N THR A 199 -24.33 29.60 -14.73
CA THR A 199 -24.88 30.16 -13.50
C THR A 199 -26.12 29.40 -13.02
N ARG A 200 -26.19 29.15 -11.71
CA ARG A 200 -27.27 28.42 -11.03
C ARG A 200 -28.58 29.21 -11.01
N THR A 201 -29.60 28.71 -11.71
CA THR A 201 -31.01 28.94 -11.38
C THR A 201 -31.83 27.69 -11.70
N GLY A 202 -32.60 27.17 -10.74
CA GLY A 202 -33.76 26.31 -11.02
C GLY A 202 -33.60 24.80 -10.80
N SER A 203 -34.39 24.29 -9.85
CA SER A 203 -34.89 22.91 -9.57
C SER A 203 -34.23 21.69 -10.23
N SER A 204 -33.70 20.81 -9.38
CA SER A 204 -33.20 19.48 -9.71
C SER A 204 -34.33 18.44 -9.91
N SER A 205 -34.40 17.82 -11.09
CA SER A 205 -34.94 16.46 -11.24
C SER A 205 -33.78 15.49 -11.49
N ALA A 206 -33.63 14.50 -10.61
CA ALA A 206 -32.55 13.52 -10.66
C ALA A 206 -32.94 12.33 -11.55
N ARG A 207 -32.21 12.09 -12.64
CA ARG A 207 -32.19 10.77 -13.28
C ARG A 207 -31.18 9.90 -12.54
N SER A 208 -31.67 8.81 -11.97
CA SER A 208 -30.88 7.81 -11.28
C SER A 208 -30.23 6.84 -12.28
N TRP A 209 -28.95 6.55 -12.09
CA TRP A 209 -28.30 5.37 -12.65
C TRP A 209 -28.17 4.34 -11.51
N ARG A 210 -28.81 3.19 -11.65
CA ARG A 210 -28.67 2.05 -10.73
C ARG A 210 -27.52 1.15 -11.21
N ALA A 211 -26.54 0.92 -10.34
CA ALA A 211 -25.67 -0.25 -10.43
C ALA A 211 -26.32 -1.41 -9.64
N PRO A 212 -26.26 -2.66 -10.12
CA PRO A 212 -26.89 -3.79 -9.44
C PRO A 212 -26.03 -4.31 -8.28
N GLY A 213 -26.66 -4.43 -7.10
CA GLY A 213 -26.42 -5.50 -6.14
C GLY A 213 -25.18 -5.44 -5.23
N ARG A 214 -25.30 -4.75 -4.09
CA ARG A 214 -25.00 -5.20 -2.70
C ARG A 214 -25.06 -3.98 -1.78
N SER A 215 -25.90 -4.06 -0.76
CA SER A 215 -26.25 -2.97 0.15
C SER A 215 -25.07 -2.53 1.03
N CYS A 216 -24.60 -1.30 0.85
CA CYS A 216 -23.80 -0.58 1.86
C CYS A 216 -24.73 0.34 2.66
N PRO A 217 -24.62 0.45 3.99
CA PRO A 217 -25.33 1.46 4.76
C PRO A 217 -24.90 2.86 4.30
N SER A 218 -25.86 3.74 4.00
CA SER A 218 -25.58 5.12 3.66
C SER A 218 -25.26 5.93 4.93
N TRP A 219 -24.12 6.63 4.92
CA TRP A 219 -23.77 7.63 5.91
C TRP A 219 -23.86 8.99 5.25
N SER A 220 -24.65 9.91 5.80
CA SER A 220 -24.65 11.31 5.40
C SER A 220 -24.05 12.16 6.51
N ALA A 221 -23.01 12.93 6.17
CA ALA A 221 -22.42 13.92 7.04
C ALA A 221 -22.90 15.31 6.60
N THR A 222 -23.68 15.98 7.45
CA THR A 222 -23.98 17.41 7.26
C THR A 222 -22.99 18.21 8.10
N ARG A 223 -22.17 19.03 7.45
CA ARG A 223 -21.14 19.85 8.09
C ARG A 223 -21.74 21.20 8.49
N THR A 224 -21.93 21.43 9.78
CA THR A 224 -22.18 22.77 10.34
C THR A 224 -21.22 22.99 11.52
N GLY A 225 -20.23 23.87 11.33
CA GLY A 225 -19.42 24.39 12.44
C GLY A 225 -18.35 23.45 13.03
N ARG A 226 -17.45 24.06 13.81
CA ARG A 226 -16.14 23.53 14.23
C ARG A 226 -16.23 22.67 15.50
N THR A 227 -17.07 21.63 15.53
CA THR A 227 -16.95 20.48 16.47
C THR A 227 -17.84 19.34 15.95
N SER A 228 -17.27 18.18 15.63
CA SER A 228 -18.02 17.01 15.15
C SER A 228 -18.34 16.04 16.28
N ARG A 229 -19.63 15.89 16.62
CA ARG A 229 -20.13 14.82 17.50
C ARG A 229 -20.97 13.84 16.67
N TRP A 230 -20.62 12.56 16.72
CA TRP A 230 -21.31 11.49 15.99
C TRP A 230 -22.42 10.89 16.85
N ARG A 231 -23.63 10.68 16.29
CA ARG A 231 -24.68 9.86 16.91
C ARG A 231 -25.27 8.89 15.88
N PRO A 232 -25.46 7.61 16.21
CA PRO A 232 -26.14 6.66 15.35
C PRO A 232 -27.65 6.93 15.30
N ARG A 233 -28.27 6.79 14.13
CA ARG A 233 -29.74 6.75 13.98
C ARG A 233 -30.25 5.41 14.54
N ARG A 234 -31.06 5.45 15.59
CA ARG A 234 -31.91 4.31 15.97
C ARG A 234 -33.07 4.26 14.99
N THR A 235 -33.14 3.22 14.18
CA THR A 235 -34.38 2.80 13.53
C THR A 235 -34.74 1.44 14.09
N GLY A 236 -35.79 1.41 14.93
CA GLY A 236 -36.36 0.17 15.43
C GLY A 236 -36.95 -0.63 14.27
N CYS A 237 -36.68 -1.94 14.27
CA CYS A 237 -37.40 -2.87 13.43
C CYS A 237 -38.07 -3.86 14.37
N GLY A 238 -39.38 -3.66 14.58
CA GLY A 238 -40.23 -4.71 15.12
C GLY A 238 -40.36 -5.81 14.08
N CYS A 239 -40.08 -7.05 14.46
CA CYS A 239 -40.54 -8.21 13.72
C CYS A 239 -40.94 -9.29 14.72
N THR A 240 -42.25 -9.48 14.79
CA THR A 240 -42.98 -10.47 15.57
C THR A 240 -42.90 -11.82 14.86
N ARG A 241 -42.74 -12.91 15.64
CA ARG A 241 -43.04 -14.33 15.34
C ARG A 241 -42.17 -15.08 14.31
N CYS A 242 -41.44 -16.07 14.82
CA CYS A 242 -41.47 -17.53 14.58
C CYS A 242 -40.41 -18.11 15.57
N GLY A 243 -40.67 -18.85 16.64
CA GLY A 243 -41.47 -20.07 16.75
C GLY A 243 -40.53 -21.28 16.66
N GLY A 244 -40.04 -21.78 17.79
CA GLY A 244 -39.11 -22.92 17.92
C GLY A 244 -38.25 -22.82 19.17
#